data_AF-A0A6P2BMA9-F1
#
_entry.id   AF-A0A6P2BMA9-F1
#
_cell.length_a   1.000
_cell.length_b   1.000
_cell.length_c   1.000
_cell.angle_alpha   90.00
_cell.angle_beta   90.00
_cell.angle_gamma   90.00
#
_symmetry.space_group_name_H-M   'P 1'
#
loop_
_entity.id
_entity.type
_entity.pdbx_description
1 polymer ?
#
loop_
_entity_poly.entity_id
_entity_poly.type
_entity_poly.pdbx_seq_one_letter_code
_entity_poly.pdbx_strand_id
1 'polypeptide(L)'
;MAGITMFDTAQNDQFPAGAAAYAAYVDGGLGDQPNYAYIVSTFPKAQHLSIALFAANNADCLDVEPGAAVPSDIPGWHARQVAGGIKRPVIYASASTMNDEILPVLSQAGIARAKTRLWSAHYGLGEHICGPRSCGQLSIDADGTQWTSTAMGLNLDQSLLLDTFFTTTAKDPTVTEAELQSGQLNTGHGVFTVIAVPPGTAHQVAFAIDNHAQNVPVARLRVAFYDTQWHVHPDVILDGSKGLAVLAFPNPAKTGVVSVRRNDAGKAAVGYVVY
;
A
#
# COMPACT_ATOMS: atom_id res chain seq x y z
N MET A 1 -15.23 -12.82 -2.67
CA MET A 1 -14.51 -12.90 -1.38
C MET A 1 -15.52 -12.55 -0.31
N ALA A 2 -15.56 -13.28 0.81
CA ALA A 2 -16.27 -12.77 1.98
C ALA A 2 -15.50 -11.54 2.47
N GLY A 3 -16.21 -10.48 2.82
CA GLY A 3 -15.65 -9.26 3.39
C GLY A 3 -16.52 -8.82 4.57
N ILE A 4 -16.10 -7.78 5.27
CA ILE A 4 -16.87 -7.20 6.37
C ILE A 4 -17.86 -6.21 5.78
N THR A 5 -19.15 -6.42 6.05
CA THR A 5 -20.17 -5.39 5.84
C THR A 5 -20.11 -4.37 6.97
N MET A 6 -19.90 -3.10 6.61
CA MET A 6 -19.94 -1.97 7.53
C MET A 6 -21.04 -1.01 7.10
N PHE A 7 -21.80 -0.50 8.06
CA PHE A 7 -22.79 0.55 7.82
C PHE A 7 -22.34 1.87 8.43
N ASP A 8 -22.72 2.96 7.79
CA ASP A 8 -22.53 4.31 8.29
C ASP A 8 -23.70 5.20 7.86
N THR A 9 -23.97 6.22 8.67
CA THR A 9 -25.02 7.22 8.44
C THR A 9 -24.93 8.29 9.51
N ALA A 10 -25.46 9.47 9.18
CA ALA A 10 -25.63 10.57 10.11
C ALA A 10 -26.91 10.43 10.99
N GLN A 11 -27.76 9.41 10.80
CA GLN A 11 -28.99 9.23 11.58
C GLN A 11 -28.97 7.96 12.44
N ASN A 12 -29.18 8.14 13.75
CA ASN A 12 -29.09 7.07 14.75
C ASN A 12 -30.18 6.00 14.62
N ASP A 13 -31.33 6.36 14.06
CA ASP A 13 -32.49 5.48 13.90
C ASP A 13 -32.44 4.61 12.64
N GLN A 14 -31.47 4.82 11.75
CA GLN A 14 -31.31 4.06 10.50
C GLN A 14 -30.40 2.83 10.65
N PHE A 15 -29.63 2.73 11.74
CA PHE A 15 -28.70 1.61 11.92
C PHE A 15 -29.41 0.29 12.21
N PRO A 16 -29.19 -0.77 11.40
CA PRO A 16 -29.72 -2.09 11.69
C PRO A 16 -28.93 -2.71 12.86
N ALA A 17 -29.58 -3.52 13.69
CA ALA A 17 -28.90 -4.29 14.72
C ALA A 17 -28.14 -5.49 14.15
N GLY A 18 -27.05 -5.88 14.80
CA GLY A 18 -26.33 -7.13 14.50
C GLY A 18 -25.37 -7.09 13.32
N ALA A 19 -25.04 -5.90 12.79
CA ALA A 19 -24.00 -5.78 11.78
C ALA A 19 -22.62 -6.07 12.37
N ALA A 20 -21.68 -6.49 11.50
CA ALA A 20 -20.32 -6.80 11.91
C ALA A 20 -19.52 -5.54 12.30
N ALA A 21 -19.80 -4.41 11.65
CA ALA A 21 -19.11 -3.16 11.86
C ALA A 21 -20.02 -1.94 11.63
N TYR A 22 -19.71 -0.85 12.34
CA TYR A 22 -20.33 0.46 12.14
C TYR A 22 -19.25 1.54 12.07
N ALA A 23 -19.41 2.52 11.18
CA ALA A 23 -18.67 3.77 11.24
C ALA A 23 -19.59 4.93 11.64
N ALA A 24 -19.03 5.88 12.37
CA ALA A 24 -19.80 7.01 12.90
C ALA A 24 -18.89 8.19 13.22
N TYR A 25 -19.48 9.37 13.28
CA TYR A 25 -18.76 10.64 13.29
C TYR A 25 -18.43 11.12 14.70
N VAL A 26 -17.21 11.62 14.91
CA VAL A 26 -16.76 12.26 16.17
C VAL A 26 -16.98 13.77 16.19
N ASP A 27 -17.27 14.34 15.02
CA ASP A 27 -17.60 15.74 14.80
C ASP A 27 -18.74 15.85 13.76
N GLY A 28 -19.01 17.06 13.28
CA GLY A 28 -20.09 17.34 12.33
C GLY A 28 -21.34 17.95 12.97
N GLY A 29 -22.36 18.12 12.13
CA GLY A 29 -23.62 18.77 12.53
C GLY A 29 -24.79 18.43 11.62
N LEU A 30 -24.66 17.38 10.78
CA LEU A 30 -25.76 16.87 9.99
C LEU A 30 -26.43 15.71 10.75
N GLY A 31 -27.77 15.70 10.79
CA GLY A 31 -28.52 14.68 11.52
C GLY A 31 -28.17 14.63 13.01
N ASP A 32 -27.78 13.45 13.48
CA ASP A 32 -27.41 13.17 14.87
C ASP A 32 -25.89 13.25 15.13
N GLN A 33 -25.11 13.75 14.18
CA GLN A 33 -23.67 13.96 14.36
C GLN A 33 -23.38 14.98 15.48
N PRO A 34 -22.32 14.79 16.29
CA PRO A 34 -21.45 13.60 16.34
C PRO A 34 -22.17 12.42 17.02
N ASN A 35 -22.14 11.25 16.37
CA ASN A 35 -22.88 10.06 16.80
C ASN A 35 -22.00 8.87 17.22
N TYR A 36 -20.67 8.96 17.12
CA TYR A 36 -19.78 7.82 17.41
C TYR A 36 -19.97 7.22 18.81
N ALA A 37 -20.06 8.06 19.85
CA ALA A 37 -20.26 7.59 21.22
C ALA A 37 -21.57 6.82 21.40
N TYR A 38 -22.65 7.28 20.74
CA TYR A 38 -23.93 6.59 20.74
C TYR A 38 -23.79 5.21 20.10
N ILE A 39 -23.16 5.12 18.91
CA ILE A 39 -23.00 3.87 18.16
C ILE A 39 -22.17 2.82 18.92
N VAL A 40 -21.07 3.23 19.56
CA VAL A 40 -20.27 2.33 20.41
C VAL A 40 -21.11 1.78 21.58
N SER A 41 -21.93 2.63 22.20
CA SER A 41 -22.77 2.22 23.33
C SER A 41 -23.93 1.30 22.93
N THR A 42 -24.54 1.55 21.77
CA THR A 42 -25.69 0.81 21.25
C THR A 42 -25.27 -0.53 20.67
N PHE A 43 -24.10 -0.60 20.03
CA PHE A 43 -23.60 -1.80 19.36
C PHE A 43 -22.22 -2.24 19.89
N PRO A 44 -22.08 -2.55 21.19
CA PRO A 44 -20.76 -2.72 21.84
C PRO A 44 -19.98 -3.96 21.40
N LYS A 45 -20.62 -4.88 20.66
CA LYS A 45 -20.00 -6.12 20.16
C LYS A 45 -19.52 -6.01 18.71
N ALA A 46 -19.89 -4.95 18.00
CA ALA A 46 -19.45 -4.72 16.63
C ALA A 46 -18.04 -4.12 16.61
N GLN A 47 -17.40 -4.16 15.45
CA GLN A 47 -16.25 -3.30 15.18
C GLN A 47 -16.72 -1.86 14.98
N HIS A 48 -15.89 -0.89 15.38
CA HIS A 48 -16.22 0.52 15.26
C HIS A 48 -15.11 1.28 14.54
N LEU A 49 -15.49 2.16 13.62
CA LEU A 49 -14.59 3.12 12.98
C LEU A 49 -15.04 4.54 13.30
N SER A 50 -14.20 5.31 13.97
CA SER A 50 -14.48 6.74 14.20
C SER A 50 -14.14 7.56 12.96
N ILE A 51 -15.03 8.47 12.54
CA ILE A 51 -14.85 9.36 11.38
C ILE A 51 -14.75 10.81 11.85
N ALA A 52 -13.72 11.53 11.39
CA ALA A 52 -13.63 12.98 11.49
C ALA A 52 -13.93 13.61 10.13
N LEU A 53 -14.88 14.54 10.09
CA LEU A 53 -15.11 15.45 8.97
C LEU A 53 -14.02 16.52 8.88
N PHE A 54 -13.50 16.97 10.03
CA PHE A 54 -12.54 18.07 10.06
C PHE A 54 -11.17 17.59 10.53
N ALA A 55 -10.13 17.96 9.78
CA ALA A 55 -8.74 17.57 10.08
C ALA A 55 -8.18 18.14 11.39
N ALA A 56 -8.92 19.01 12.10
CA ALA A 56 -8.58 19.43 13.46
C ALA A 56 -8.89 18.36 14.51
N ASN A 57 -9.80 17.44 14.23
CA ASN A 57 -10.25 16.41 15.16
C ASN A 57 -9.49 15.10 14.97
N ASN A 58 -9.46 14.29 16.03
CA ASN A 58 -8.80 12.98 16.02
C ASN A 58 -9.86 11.89 15.84
N ALA A 59 -9.62 10.98 14.90
CA ALA A 59 -10.45 9.81 14.64
C ALA A 59 -9.63 8.71 13.93
N ASP A 60 -10.19 7.53 13.74
CA ASP A 60 -9.56 6.46 12.97
C ASP A 60 -9.59 6.75 11.46
N CYS A 61 -10.60 7.50 11.00
CA CYS A 61 -10.84 7.87 9.61
C CYS A 61 -10.95 9.38 9.43
N LEU A 62 -10.35 9.91 8.35
CA LEU A 62 -10.58 11.27 7.87
C LEU A 62 -11.48 11.22 6.63
N ASP A 63 -12.57 11.98 6.67
CA ASP A 63 -13.50 12.15 5.56
C ASP A 63 -13.04 13.30 4.66
N VAL A 64 -12.64 12.98 3.43
CA VAL A 64 -12.09 13.94 2.45
C VAL A 64 -13.07 14.10 1.29
N GLU A 65 -13.99 15.04 1.44
CA GLU A 65 -15.03 15.34 0.47
C GLU A 65 -15.52 16.80 0.56
N PRO A 66 -16.29 17.30 -0.43
CA PRO A 66 -16.79 18.67 -0.42
C PRO A 66 -17.59 19.01 0.85
N GLY A 67 -17.09 19.94 1.65
CA GLY A 67 -17.70 20.36 2.91
C GLY A 67 -17.07 19.74 4.17
N ALA A 68 -16.12 18.82 4.00
CA ALA A 68 -15.33 18.18 5.05
C ALA A 68 -13.84 18.59 4.95
N ALA A 69 -12.92 17.65 5.15
CA ALA A 69 -11.49 17.87 4.98
C ALA A 69 -11.10 17.91 3.50
N VAL A 70 -9.94 18.49 3.20
CA VAL A 70 -9.39 18.55 1.84
C VAL A 70 -8.12 17.70 1.72
N PRO A 71 -7.70 17.28 0.50
CA PRO A 71 -6.53 16.43 0.34
C PRO A 71 -5.26 16.99 0.99
N SER A 72 -5.07 18.31 1.00
CA SER A 72 -3.90 18.94 1.62
C SER A 72 -3.81 18.77 3.14
N ASP A 73 -4.91 18.39 3.79
CA ASP A 73 -4.93 18.17 5.25
C ASP A 73 -4.34 16.81 5.65
N ILE A 74 -4.32 15.85 4.72
CA ILE A 74 -3.97 14.45 4.98
C ILE A 74 -2.60 14.30 5.63
N PRO A 75 -1.51 14.91 5.15
CA PRO A 75 -0.18 14.64 5.71
C PRO A 75 -0.08 15.03 7.18
N GLY A 76 -0.62 16.21 7.55
CA GLY A 76 -0.61 16.70 8.91
C GLY A 76 -1.52 15.91 9.84
N TRP A 77 -2.73 15.57 9.38
CA TRP A 77 -3.66 14.75 10.13
C TRP A 77 -3.12 13.32 10.34
N HIS A 78 -2.64 12.67 9.27
CA HIS A 78 -2.08 11.32 9.32
C HIS A 78 -0.92 11.21 10.32
N ALA A 79 0.04 12.14 10.24
CA ALA A 79 1.17 12.18 11.17
C ALA A 79 0.72 12.30 12.63
N ARG A 80 -0.32 13.12 12.89
CA ARG A 80 -0.88 13.30 14.24
C ARG A 80 -1.59 12.03 14.72
N GLN A 81 -2.36 11.36 13.88
CA GLN A 81 -3.02 10.11 14.24
C GLN A 81 -2.02 8.99 14.53
N VAL A 82 -0.94 8.90 13.74
CA VAL A 82 0.15 7.94 13.97
C VAL A 82 0.87 8.23 15.28
N ALA A 83 1.17 9.50 15.56
CA ALA A 83 1.76 9.91 16.85
C ALA A 83 0.83 9.60 18.03
N GLY A 84 -0.49 9.66 17.82
CA GLY A 84 -1.53 9.24 18.77
C GLY A 84 -1.68 7.72 18.93
N GLY A 85 -0.94 6.91 18.17
CA GLY A 85 -0.92 5.45 18.28
C GLY A 85 -1.71 4.69 17.21
N ILE A 86 -2.43 5.38 16.32
CA ILE A 86 -3.17 4.74 15.23
C ILE A 86 -2.19 4.24 14.17
N LYS A 87 -2.12 2.92 13.97
CA LYS A 87 -1.11 2.29 13.11
C LYS A 87 -1.33 2.50 11.62
N ARG A 88 -2.60 2.51 11.19
CA ARG A 88 -3.03 2.71 9.81
C ARG A 88 -4.28 3.59 9.79
N PRO A 89 -4.13 4.93 9.92
CA PRO A 89 -5.26 5.84 9.76
C PRO A 89 -5.96 5.59 8.42
N VAL A 90 -7.29 5.69 8.41
CA VAL A 90 -8.14 5.51 7.24
C VAL A 90 -8.34 6.87 6.57
N ILE A 91 -8.23 6.91 5.25
CA ILE A 91 -8.65 8.05 4.44
C ILE A 91 -9.87 7.62 3.64
N TYR A 92 -10.96 8.37 3.76
CA TYR A 92 -12.16 8.22 2.94
C TYR A 92 -12.25 9.31 1.88
N ALA A 93 -12.68 8.94 0.67
CA ALA A 93 -13.02 9.86 -0.41
C ALA A 93 -13.82 9.14 -1.51
N SER A 94 -14.43 9.89 -2.44
CA SER A 94 -14.94 9.30 -3.69
C SER A 94 -13.85 8.55 -4.46
N ALA A 95 -14.17 7.50 -5.22
CA ALA A 95 -13.17 6.72 -5.95
C ALA A 95 -12.33 7.57 -6.93
N SER A 96 -12.94 8.57 -7.58
CA SER A 96 -12.22 9.53 -8.44
C SER A 96 -11.28 10.41 -7.64
N THR A 97 -11.75 11.05 -6.56
CA THR A 97 -10.90 11.89 -5.70
C THR A 97 -9.77 11.07 -5.07
N MET A 98 -10.09 9.85 -4.64
CA MET A 98 -9.12 8.88 -4.12
C MET A 98 -7.99 8.65 -5.14
N ASN A 99 -8.32 8.33 -6.39
CA ASN A 99 -7.32 8.06 -7.42
C ASN A 99 -6.53 9.32 -7.83
N ASP A 100 -7.23 10.42 -8.07
CA ASP A 100 -6.67 11.57 -8.78
C ASP A 100 -6.01 12.59 -7.84
N GLU A 101 -6.39 12.61 -6.56
CA GLU A 101 -5.93 13.60 -5.59
C GLU A 101 -5.27 12.96 -4.36
N ILE A 102 -5.89 11.94 -3.77
CA ILE A 102 -5.42 11.34 -2.51
C ILE A 102 -4.15 10.51 -2.71
N LEU A 103 -4.13 9.62 -3.70
CA LEU A 103 -2.95 8.80 -3.98
C LEU A 103 -1.70 9.64 -4.29
N PRO A 104 -1.77 10.70 -5.12
CA PRO A 104 -0.66 11.65 -5.28
C PRO A 104 -0.21 12.31 -3.98
N VAL A 105 -1.13 12.78 -3.14
CA VAL A 105 -0.79 13.42 -1.86
C VAL A 105 -0.05 12.45 -0.93
N LEU A 106 -0.53 11.21 -0.80
CA LEU A 106 0.13 10.19 0.01
C LEU A 106 1.55 9.90 -0.50
N SER A 107 1.71 9.77 -1.82
CA SER A 107 3.00 9.56 -2.46
C SER A 107 3.97 10.72 -2.20
N GLN A 108 3.52 11.97 -2.42
CA GLN A 108 4.32 13.18 -2.20
C GLN A 108 4.73 13.35 -0.72
N ALA A 109 3.85 12.96 0.21
CA ALA A 109 4.12 12.99 1.64
C ALA A 109 5.00 11.81 2.13
N GLY A 110 5.36 10.86 1.26
CA GLY A 110 6.10 9.66 1.64
C GLY A 110 5.32 8.70 2.54
N ILE A 111 3.97 8.79 2.53
CA ILE A 111 3.11 7.91 3.31
C ILE A 111 2.94 6.60 2.54
N ALA A 112 3.66 5.56 2.96
CA ALA A 112 3.57 4.25 2.34
C ALA A 112 2.15 3.68 2.42
N ARG A 113 1.71 3.00 1.35
CA ARG A 113 0.38 2.36 1.26
C ARG A 113 0.05 1.45 2.44
N ALA A 114 1.05 0.74 2.99
CA ALA A 114 0.90 -0.13 4.15
C ALA A 114 0.63 0.64 5.46
N LYS A 115 0.94 1.93 5.52
CA LYS A 115 0.75 2.81 6.70
C LYS A 115 -0.58 3.56 6.68
N THR A 116 -1.43 3.32 5.68
CA THR A 116 -2.76 3.92 5.56
C THR A 116 -3.77 2.87 5.12
N ARG A 117 -5.05 3.14 5.36
CA ARG A 117 -6.17 2.40 4.77
C ARG A 117 -6.94 3.31 3.83
N LEU A 118 -7.36 2.77 2.70
CA LEU A 118 -8.17 3.50 1.73
C LEU A 118 -9.60 2.98 1.76
N TRP A 119 -10.55 3.86 2.03
CA TRP A 119 -11.98 3.56 1.98
C TRP A 119 -12.62 4.45 0.92
N SER A 120 -13.06 3.88 -0.21
CA SER A 120 -13.57 4.69 -1.32
C SER A 120 -15.09 4.70 -1.39
N ALA A 121 -15.70 5.77 -1.89
CA ALA A 121 -17.11 5.76 -2.31
C ALA A 121 -17.23 5.48 -3.82
N HIS A 122 -18.03 4.47 -4.20
CA HIS A 122 -18.28 4.17 -5.60
C HIS A 122 -19.60 3.42 -5.82
N TYR A 123 -20.59 4.12 -6.38
CA TYR A 123 -21.96 3.62 -6.49
C TYR A 123 -22.30 3.07 -7.88
N GLY A 124 -23.34 2.24 -7.94
CA GLY A 124 -23.96 1.80 -9.21
C GLY A 124 -23.37 0.53 -9.83
N LEU A 125 -22.30 -0.04 -9.27
CA LEU A 125 -21.72 -1.31 -9.71
C LEU A 125 -22.12 -2.52 -8.85
N GLY A 126 -22.93 -2.30 -7.82
CA GLY A 126 -23.21 -3.29 -6.78
C GLY A 126 -22.02 -3.47 -5.83
N GLU A 127 -22.09 -4.49 -4.99
CA GLU A 127 -21.09 -4.74 -3.96
C GLU A 127 -19.71 -5.08 -4.57
N HIS A 128 -18.69 -4.30 -4.22
CA HIS A 128 -17.31 -4.51 -4.65
C HIS A 128 -16.33 -3.77 -3.73
N ILE A 129 -15.04 -4.04 -3.90
CA ILE A 129 -13.94 -3.21 -3.38
C ILE A 129 -13.24 -2.61 -4.61
N CYS A 130 -13.07 -1.29 -4.65
CA CYS A 130 -12.46 -0.59 -5.77
C CYS A 130 -10.99 -0.99 -5.95
N GLY A 131 -10.57 -1.11 -7.21
CA GLY A 131 -9.24 -1.52 -7.60
C GLY A 131 -9.14 -1.77 -9.10
N PRO A 132 -7.91 -1.91 -9.64
CA PRO A 132 -7.67 -2.07 -11.08
C PRO A 132 -8.32 -3.34 -11.66
N ARG A 133 -8.51 -4.38 -10.83
CA ARG A 133 -9.09 -5.66 -11.24
C ARG A 133 -10.59 -5.80 -10.93
N SER A 134 -11.19 -4.81 -10.29
CA SER A 134 -12.63 -4.80 -9.98
C SER A 134 -13.36 -3.79 -10.87
N CYS A 135 -13.39 -2.54 -10.47
CA CYS A 135 -14.08 -1.47 -11.18
C CYS A 135 -13.18 -0.65 -12.10
N GLY A 136 -11.86 -0.77 -11.97
CA GLY A 136 -10.89 -0.01 -12.77
C GLY A 136 -10.79 1.47 -12.43
N GLN A 137 -11.53 1.98 -11.43
CA GLN A 137 -11.51 3.40 -11.03
C GLN A 137 -10.28 3.80 -10.22
N LEU A 138 -9.66 2.84 -9.55
CA LEU A 138 -8.41 3.06 -8.81
C LEU A 138 -7.25 2.36 -9.50
N SER A 139 -6.11 3.05 -9.53
CA SER A 139 -4.83 2.48 -9.97
C SER A 139 -4.26 1.43 -9.00
N ILE A 140 -4.77 1.37 -7.76
CA ILE A 140 -4.41 0.37 -6.74
C ILE A 140 -5.66 -0.15 -6.01
N ASP A 141 -5.56 -1.28 -5.33
CA ASP A 141 -6.67 -1.82 -4.54
C ASP A 141 -6.94 -0.95 -3.27
N ALA A 142 -8.20 -0.63 -3.01
CA ALA A 142 -8.66 -0.06 -1.74
C ALA A 142 -8.72 -1.13 -0.63
N ASP A 143 -8.84 -0.71 0.64
CA ASP A 143 -9.13 -1.62 1.76
C ASP A 143 -10.65 -1.81 1.97
N GLY A 144 -11.46 -0.91 1.43
CA GLY A 144 -12.91 -1.02 1.45
C GLY A 144 -13.58 -0.04 0.49
N THR A 145 -14.85 -0.31 0.18
CA THR A 145 -15.66 0.57 -0.66
C THR A 145 -17.08 0.68 -0.14
N GLN A 146 -17.53 1.91 0.06
CA GLN A 146 -18.94 2.27 0.20
C GLN A 146 -19.58 2.20 -1.18
N TRP A 147 -20.47 1.22 -1.38
CA TRP A 147 -20.97 0.85 -2.71
C TRP A 147 -22.45 1.20 -2.91
N THR A 148 -23.16 1.55 -1.85
CA THR A 148 -24.52 2.10 -1.90
C THR A 148 -24.75 3.05 -0.72
N SER A 149 -25.59 4.06 -0.96
CA SER A 149 -26.08 5.00 0.05
C SER A 149 -27.53 4.79 0.48
N THR A 150 -28.14 3.72 -0.02
CA THR A 150 -29.56 3.40 0.21
C THR A 150 -29.76 1.97 0.66
N ALA A 151 -28.86 1.47 1.50
CA ALA A 151 -28.92 0.11 2.01
C ALA A 151 -30.25 -0.14 2.71
N MET A 152 -30.88 -1.28 2.40
CA MET A 152 -32.20 -1.66 2.95
C MET A 152 -33.33 -0.64 2.64
N GLY A 153 -33.14 0.27 1.67
CA GLY A 153 -34.08 1.34 1.37
C GLY A 153 -34.09 2.47 2.40
N LEU A 154 -33.06 2.57 3.24
CA LEU A 154 -32.88 3.57 4.29
C LEU A 154 -31.88 4.65 3.86
N ASN A 155 -31.77 5.73 4.63
CA ASN A 155 -30.64 6.65 4.50
C ASN A 155 -29.42 6.06 5.23
N LEU A 156 -28.85 5.04 4.60
CA LEU A 156 -27.87 4.14 5.19
C LEU A 156 -26.85 3.77 4.14
N ASP A 157 -25.61 4.18 4.39
CA ASP A 157 -24.49 3.78 3.57
C ASP A 157 -24.04 2.37 3.94
N GLN A 158 -23.69 1.59 2.91
CA GLN A 158 -23.14 0.26 3.09
C GLN A 158 -21.81 0.12 2.36
N SER A 159 -20.84 -0.38 3.12
CA SER A 159 -19.49 -0.66 2.67
C SER A 159 -19.18 -2.14 2.70
N LEU A 160 -18.44 -2.60 1.69
CA LEU A 160 -17.71 -3.86 1.73
C LEU A 160 -16.25 -3.56 2.06
N LEU A 161 -15.73 -4.18 3.12
CA LEU A 161 -14.35 -4.03 3.57
C LEU A 161 -13.60 -5.35 3.48
N LEU A 162 -12.26 -5.30 3.37
CA LEU A 162 -11.42 -6.48 3.55
C LEU A 162 -11.63 -7.10 4.94
N ASP A 163 -11.51 -8.43 5.06
CA ASP A 163 -11.59 -9.14 6.35
C ASP A 163 -10.54 -8.65 7.37
N THR A 164 -9.44 -8.07 6.88
CA THR A 164 -8.34 -7.52 7.67
C THR A 164 -8.48 -6.02 7.94
N PHE A 165 -9.64 -5.41 7.63
CA PHE A 165 -9.81 -3.97 7.76
C PHE A 165 -9.63 -3.50 9.19
N PHE A 166 -10.18 -4.18 10.19
CA PHE A 166 -10.06 -3.81 11.60
C PHE A 166 -8.85 -4.43 12.31
N THR A 167 -8.07 -5.29 11.64
CA THR A 167 -6.95 -5.95 12.29
C THR A 167 -5.76 -5.00 12.39
N THR A 168 -5.23 -4.80 13.59
CA THR A 168 -4.00 -4.01 13.83
C THR A 168 -2.75 -4.77 13.42
N THR A 169 -2.85 -6.10 13.42
CA THR A 169 -2.06 -6.95 12.52
C THR A 169 -2.54 -6.63 11.12
N ALA A 170 -1.83 -5.75 10.44
CA ALA A 170 -1.41 -6.19 9.14
C ALA A 170 -0.79 -7.58 9.39
N LYS A 171 -1.49 -8.66 8.98
CA LYS A 171 -0.70 -9.64 8.26
C LYS A 171 -0.24 -8.80 7.10
N ASP A 172 0.96 -8.24 7.22
CA ASP A 172 1.61 -7.66 6.07
C ASP A 172 1.30 -8.66 4.95
N PRO A 173 0.70 -8.28 3.80
CA PRO A 173 1.20 -8.97 2.62
C PRO A 173 2.70 -8.84 2.80
N THR A 174 3.41 -9.97 2.90
CA THR A 174 4.86 -9.99 3.03
C THR A 174 5.47 -9.45 1.73
N VAL A 175 5.16 -8.21 1.42
CA VAL A 175 6.07 -7.17 1.02
C VAL A 175 6.23 -6.37 2.32
N THR A 176 6.85 -6.95 3.35
CA THR A 176 8.18 -6.46 3.69
C THR A 176 8.70 -5.59 2.52
N GLU A 177 8.94 -4.30 2.75
CA GLU A 177 10.32 -3.91 2.50
C GLU A 177 11.13 -4.99 3.22
N ALA A 178 11.45 -6.09 2.51
CA ALA A 178 12.65 -6.81 2.83
C ALA A 178 13.62 -5.63 2.84
N GLU A 179 14.29 -5.39 3.96
CA GLU A 179 15.43 -4.47 3.99
C GLU A 179 16.11 -4.67 2.65
N LEU A 180 15.89 -3.74 1.71
CA LEU A 180 16.01 -4.07 0.30
C LEU A 180 17.45 -4.47 0.18
N GLN A 181 17.72 -5.76 -0.04
CA GLN A 181 19.06 -6.24 0.18
C GLN A 181 19.85 -5.61 -0.94
N SER A 182 20.61 -4.61 -0.54
CA SER A 182 21.22 -3.66 -1.44
C SER A 182 22.64 -3.48 -0.98
N GLY A 183 23.45 -3.12 -1.94
CA GLY A 183 24.87 -2.96 -1.70
C GLY A 183 25.57 -2.71 -3.01
N GLN A 184 26.88 -2.85 -2.95
CA GLN A 184 27.74 -2.70 -4.10
C GLN A 184 28.37 -4.04 -4.44
N LEU A 185 28.50 -4.32 -5.74
CA LEU A 185 29.32 -5.44 -6.18
C LEU A 185 30.79 -5.19 -5.85
N ASN A 186 31.52 -6.26 -5.55
CA ASN A 186 32.96 -6.23 -5.43
C ASN A 186 33.62 -5.70 -6.73
N THR A 187 34.64 -4.87 -6.56
CA THR A 187 35.40 -4.20 -7.63
C THR A 187 36.54 -5.12 -8.11
N GLY A 188 36.81 -5.12 -9.42
CA GLY A 188 37.89 -5.89 -10.06
C GLY A 188 37.44 -6.94 -11.07
N HIS A 189 38.24 -7.17 -12.10
CA HIS A 189 37.95 -8.16 -13.15
C HIS A 189 37.96 -9.59 -12.60
N GLY A 190 36.95 -10.38 -12.96
CA GLY A 190 36.82 -11.77 -12.56
C GLY A 190 36.38 -11.98 -11.10
N VAL A 191 36.17 -10.91 -10.34
CA VAL A 191 35.76 -10.97 -8.94
C VAL A 191 34.28 -11.34 -8.85
N PHE A 192 33.97 -12.18 -7.86
CA PHE A 192 32.62 -12.60 -7.54
C PHE A 192 32.03 -11.80 -6.37
N THR A 193 30.74 -11.52 -6.47
CA THR A 193 29.88 -11.11 -5.36
C THR A 193 28.81 -12.17 -5.21
N VAL A 194 28.67 -12.70 -3.99
CA VAL A 194 27.63 -13.68 -3.66
C VAL A 194 26.59 -12.96 -2.82
N ILE A 195 25.36 -12.95 -3.31
CA ILE A 195 24.23 -12.31 -2.66
C ILE A 195 23.34 -13.45 -2.17
N ALA A 196 23.32 -13.67 -0.85
CA ALA A 196 22.43 -14.65 -0.23
C ALA A 196 21.02 -14.09 -0.22
N VAL A 197 20.04 -14.86 -0.68
CA VAL A 197 18.63 -14.46 -0.75
C VAL A 197 17.83 -15.53 -0.02
N PRO A 198 17.17 -15.25 1.10
CA PRO A 198 16.32 -16.25 1.74
C PRO A 198 15.25 -16.76 0.75
N PRO A 199 15.10 -18.09 0.54
CA PRO A 199 14.15 -18.61 -0.44
C PRO A 199 12.72 -18.11 -0.20
N GLY A 200 12.06 -17.64 -1.26
CA GLY A 200 10.70 -17.13 -1.20
C GLY A 200 10.54 -15.70 -0.68
N THR A 201 11.63 -14.99 -0.35
CA THR A 201 11.55 -13.58 0.12
C THR A 201 11.78 -12.55 -0.98
N ALA A 202 12.09 -12.99 -2.20
CA ALA A 202 12.40 -12.12 -3.33
C ALA A 202 12.08 -12.84 -4.66
N HIS A 203 11.88 -12.07 -5.71
CA HIS A 203 11.48 -12.49 -7.04
C HIS A 203 12.36 -11.93 -8.15
N GLN A 204 13.21 -10.93 -7.87
CA GLN A 204 14.11 -10.34 -8.86
C GLN A 204 15.32 -9.63 -8.22
N VAL A 205 16.33 -9.35 -9.04
CA VAL A 205 17.46 -8.48 -8.69
C VAL A 205 17.62 -7.40 -9.75
N ALA A 206 17.84 -6.16 -9.33
CA ALA A 206 18.22 -5.06 -10.21
C ALA A 206 19.67 -4.66 -9.99
N PHE A 207 20.32 -4.23 -11.08
CA PHE A 207 21.64 -3.63 -11.05
C PHE A 207 21.60 -2.23 -11.66
N ALA A 208 22.41 -1.34 -11.09
CA ALA A 208 22.54 0.04 -11.54
C ALA A 208 24.01 0.44 -11.60
N ILE A 209 24.33 1.35 -12.51
CA ILE A 209 25.64 1.95 -12.65
C ILE A 209 25.47 3.42 -13.06
N ASP A 210 26.33 4.29 -12.55
CA ASP A 210 26.50 5.65 -13.08
C ASP A 210 27.90 5.78 -13.69
N ASN A 211 28.12 5.07 -14.80
CA ASN A 211 29.45 4.99 -15.43
C ASN A 211 29.83 6.29 -16.15
N HIS A 212 28.83 7.10 -16.53
CA HIS A 212 29.05 8.40 -17.16
C HIS A 212 29.63 9.40 -16.16
N ALA A 213 29.07 9.51 -14.95
CA ALA A 213 29.64 10.35 -13.90
C ALA A 213 31.03 9.86 -13.44
N GLN A 214 31.26 8.55 -13.49
CA GLN A 214 32.54 7.94 -13.13
C GLN A 214 33.59 8.00 -14.27
N ASN A 215 33.21 8.42 -15.47
CA ASN A 215 34.06 8.42 -16.67
C ASN A 215 34.72 7.06 -16.94
N VAL A 216 33.91 5.98 -16.91
CA VAL A 216 34.34 4.60 -17.12
C VAL A 216 33.45 3.89 -18.16
N PRO A 217 33.97 2.83 -18.83
CA PRO A 217 33.16 2.03 -19.73
C PRO A 217 31.96 1.37 -19.03
N VAL A 218 31.00 0.90 -19.84
CA VAL A 218 29.88 0.06 -19.38
C VAL A 218 30.38 -1.17 -18.62
N ALA A 219 29.63 -1.60 -17.61
CA ALA A 219 29.95 -2.84 -16.88
C ALA A 219 29.35 -4.06 -17.58
N ARG A 220 30.03 -5.20 -17.47
CA ARG A 220 29.58 -6.48 -18.02
C ARG A 220 29.55 -7.51 -16.90
N LEU A 221 28.39 -8.11 -16.67
CA LEU A 221 28.18 -9.05 -15.57
C LEU A 221 27.81 -10.43 -16.12
N ARG A 222 28.39 -11.48 -15.54
CA ARG A 222 27.80 -12.82 -15.58
C ARG A 222 26.97 -13.01 -14.33
N VAL A 223 25.68 -13.33 -14.48
CA VAL A 223 24.77 -13.57 -13.36
C VAL A 223 24.31 -15.03 -13.38
N ALA A 224 24.30 -15.68 -12.23
CA ALA A 224 23.75 -17.01 -12.06
C ALA A 224 22.90 -17.12 -10.79
N PHE A 225 21.80 -17.86 -10.88
CA PHE A 225 20.85 -18.09 -9.80
C PHE A 225 20.93 -19.54 -9.32
N TYR A 226 20.86 -19.77 -8.02
CA TYR A 226 20.78 -21.11 -7.45
C TYR A 226 19.41 -21.32 -6.78
N ASP A 227 18.63 -22.28 -7.27
CA ASP A 227 17.27 -22.58 -6.79
C ASP A 227 17.02 -24.08 -6.52
N THR A 228 18.11 -24.82 -6.23
CA THR A 228 18.35 -26.28 -6.21
C THR A 228 19.35 -26.73 -7.28
N GLN A 229 19.49 -25.93 -8.35
CA GLN A 229 20.54 -26.06 -9.37
C GLN A 229 20.98 -24.67 -9.86
N TRP A 230 22.13 -24.60 -10.54
CA TRP A 230 22.61 -23.33 -11.10
C TRP A 230 21.97 -23.03 -12.45
N HIS A 231 21.41 -21.83 -12.58
CA HIS A 231 20.91 -21.27 -13.84
C HIS A 231 21.78 -20.08 -14.22
N VAL A 232 22.42 -20.13 -15.38
CA VAL A 232 23.29 -19.05 -15.86
C VAL A 232 22.47 -18.17 -16.79
N HIS A 233 22.37 -16.89 -16.45
CA HIS A 233 21.74 -15.90 -17.32
C HIS A 233 22.73 -15.48 -18.41
N PRO A 234 22.26 -15.10 -19.62
CA PRO A 234 23.07 -14.38 -20.59
C PRO A 234 23.79 -13.17 -19.96
N ASP A 235 24.96 -12.83 -20.50
CA ASP A 235 25.74 -11.69 -20.01
C ASP A 235 24.91 -10.39 -20.01
N VAL A 236 25.00 -9.65 -18.91
CA VAL A 236 24.25 -8.42 -18.67
C VAL A 236 25.18 -7.24 -18.88
N ILE A 237 24.78 -6.31 -19.75
CA ILE A 237 25.52 -5.07 -20.03
C ILE A 237 24.82 -3.92 -19.30
N LEU A 238 25.54 -3.24 -18.40
CA LEU A 238 25.03 -2.10 -17.65
C LEU A 238 25.56 -0.79 -18.24
N ASP A 239 24.64 0.06 -18.68
CA ASP A 239 24.89 1.40 -19.19
C ASP A 239 24.01 2.38 -18.41
N GLY A 240 24.64 3.33 -17.70
CA GLY A 240 23.95 4.27 -16.83
C GLY A 240 22.96 5.18 -17.54
N SER A 241 23.03 5.27 -18.88
CA SER A 241 22.03 5.99 -19.68
C SER A 241 20.74 5.21 -19.92
N LYS A 242 20.70 3.90 -19.62
CA LYS A 242 19.58 3.00 -19.94
C LYS A 242 18.74 2.58 -18.73
N GLY A 243 19.05 3.12 -17.55
CA GLY A 243 18.35 2.80 -16.30
C GLY A 243 18.77 1.45 -15.69
N LEU A 244 17.88 0.87 -14.90
CA LEU A 244 18.12 -0.38 -14.16
C LEU A 244 18.08 -1.60 -15.09
N ALA A 245 19.02 -2.52 -14.92
CA ALA A 245 18.90 -3.86 -15.49
C ALA A 245 18.24 -4.78 -14.46
N VAL A 246 17.01 -5.22 -14.73
CA VAL A 246 16.22 -6.08 -13.84
C VAL A 246 16.21 -7.51 -14.35
N LEU A 247 16.51 -8.47 -13.49
CA LEU A 247 16.53 -9.89 -13.79
C LEU A 247 15.59 -10.63 -12.84
N ALA A 248 14.58 -11.30 -13.41
CA ALA A 248 13.68 -12.16 -12.65
C ALA A 248 14.38 -13.45 -12.22
N PHE A 249 14.04 -13.96 -11.04
CA PHE A 249 14.51 -15.26 -10.59
C PHE A 249 13.82 -16.38 -11.39
N PRO A 250 14.56 -17.42 -11.84
CA PRO A 250 13.97 -18.58 -12.51
C PRO A 250 12.89 -19.27 -11.66
N ASN A 251 13.09 -19.32 -10.34
CA ASN A 251 12.12 -19.81 -9.38
C ASN A 251 12.16 -18.97 -8.08
N PRO A 252 11.29 -17.95 -7.95
CA PRO A 252 11.25 -17.07 -6.78
C PRO A 252 11.09 -17.81 -5.44
N ALA A 253 10.29 -18.87 -5.42
CA ALA A 253 10.03 -19.64 -4.20
C ALA A 253 11.23 -20.44 -3.69
N LYS A 254 12.23 -20.69 -4.54
CA LYS A 254 13.38 -21.57 -4.23
C LYS A 254 14.74 -20.91 -4.39
N THR A 255 14.83 -19.74 -5.00
CA THR A 255 16.11 -19.06 -5.24
C THR A 255 16.74 -18.65 -3.91
N GLY A 256 17.91 -19.21 -3.63
CA GLY A 256 18.64 -19.03 -2.37
C GLY A 256 19.89 -18.15 -2.48
N VAL A 257 20.44 -18.02 -3.69
CA VAL A 257 21.71 -17.33 -3.95
C VAL A 257 21.73 -16.73 -5.35
N VAL A 258 22.22 -15.49 -5.46
CA VAL A 258 22.65 -14.88 -6.72
C VAL A 258 24.18 -14.75 -6.72
N SER A 259 24.83 -15.30 -7.74
CA SER A 259 26.27 -15.18 -7.96
C SER A 259 26.53 -14.25 -9.13
N VAL A 260 27.25 -13.15 -8.87
CA VAL A 260 27.57 -12.14 -9.86
C VAL A 260 29.07 -12.07 -10.05
N ARG A 261 29.55 -12.25 -11.28
CA ARG A 261 30.97 -12.05 -11.64
C ARG A 261 31.12 -10.84 -12.55
N ARG A 262 32.11 -10.00 -12.28
CA ARG A 262 32.54 -8.91 -13.18
C ARG A 262 33.31 -9.49 -14.36
N ASN A 263 32.80 -9.34 -15.58
CA ASN A 263 33.46 -9.68 -16.85
C ASN A 263 34.10 -8.44 -17.52
N ASP A 264 34.02 -7.27 -16.88
CA ASP A 264 34.68 -6.03 -17.29
C ASP A 264 35.90 -5.72 -16.40
N ALA A 265 36.54 -4.57 -16.63
CA ALA A 265 37.70 -4.13 -15.84
C ALA A 265 37.39 -3.95 -14.34
N GLY A 266 36.12 -3.86 -13.97
CA GLY A 266 35.70 -3.84 -12.57
C GLY A 266 35.87 -2.49 -11.89
N LYS A 267 36.11 -1.40 -12.62
CA LYS A 267 36.44 -0.07 -12.06
C LYS A 267 35.23 0.72 -11.57
N ALA A 268 34.08 0.51 -12.19
CA ALA A 268 32.86 1.24 -11.85
C ALA A 268 32.17 0.64 -10.63
N ALA A 269 31.70 1.50 -9.71
CA ALA A 269 30.77 1.10 -8.67
C ALA A 269 29.44 0.67 -9.31
N VAL A 270 29.03 -0.58 -9.03
CA VAL A 270 27.75 -1.14 -9.48
C VAL A 270 26.93 -1.45 -8.24
N GLY A 271 25.80 -0.75 -8.11
CA GLY A 271 24.82 -1.01 -7.07
C GLY A 271 23.91 -2.18 -7.46
N TYR A 272 23.40 -2.88 -6.46
CA TYR A 272 22.34 -3.86 -6.65
C TYR A 272 21.23 -3.66 -5.62
N VAL A 273 20.04 -4.15 -5.97
CA VAL A 273 18.88 -4.23 -5.08
C VAL A 273 18.15 -5.55 -5.37
N VAL A 274 17.82 -6.30 -4.33
CA VAL A 274 16.98 -7.51 -4.42
C VAL A 274 15.55 -7.17 -3.99
N TYR A 275 14.55 -7.57 -4.78
CA TYR A 275 13.11 -7.38 -4.55
C TYR A 275 12.40 -8.71 -4.49
#